data_AF-A0A397UNR5-F1
#
_entry.id   AF-A0A397UNR5-F1
#
_cell.length_a   1.000
_cell.length_b   1.000
_cell.length_c   1.000
_cell.angle_alpha   90.00
_cell.angle_beta   90.00
_cell.angle_gamma   90.00
#
_symmetry.space_group_name_H-M   'P 1'
#
loop_
_entity.id
_entity.type
_entity.pdbx_description
1 polymer ?
#
loop_
_entity_poly.entity_id
_entity_poly.type
_entity_poly.pdbx_seq_one_letter_code
_entity_poly.pdbx_strand_id
1 'polypeptide(L)'
;IKRRIVVGNVSKWITPEKRDSSLRKYTHKWMVYVTGPPHDLNITPFIRRVRFFLHQSYRPLDVVDVTEPPFQLTRFGWGEFPIRIQLIFVDNKNKPVDLIHNLKV
;
A
#
# COMPACT_ATOMS: atom_id res chain seq x y z
N ILE A 1 -23.63 -3.43 8.90
CA ILE A 1 -22.85 -4.70 8.84
C ILE A 1 -21.38 -4.35 9.06
N LYS A 2 -20.66 -5.07 9.94
CA LYS A 2 -19.23 -4.84 10.16
C LYS A 2 -18.41 -5.75 9.24
N ARG A 3 -17.35 -5.22 8.62
CA ARG A 3 -16.38 -5.96 7.80
C ARG A 3 -14.98 -5.77 8.38
N ARG A 4 -14.11 -6.77 8.23
CA ARG A 4 -12.71 -6.70 8.66
C ARG A 4 -11.82 -6.52 7.43
N ILE A 5 -10.81 -5.67 7.58
CA ILE A 5 -9.75 -5.44 6.60
C ILE A 5 -8.41 -5.66 7.31
N VAL A 6 -7.46 -6.23 6.59
CA VAL A 6 -6.07 -6.41 7.00
C VAL A 6 -5.22 -5.52 6.12
N VAL A 7 -4.34 -4.76 6.76
CA VAL A 7 -3.32 -3.95 6.11
C VAL A 7 -1.98 -4.45 6.59
N GLY A 8 -1.06 -4.68 5.64
CA GLY A 8 0.28 -5.13 5.96
C GLY A 8 1.25 -4.76 4.86
N ASN A 9 2.52 -5.07 5.10
CA ASN A 9 3.54 -4.95 4.08
C ASN A 9 4.56 -6.09 4.18
N VAL A 10 5.22 -6.36 3.06
CA VAL A 10 6.42 -7.19 2.99
C VAL A 10 7.56 -6.39 2.38
N SER A 11 8.79 -6.73 2.70
CA SER A 11 9.99 -6.08 2.19
C SER A 11 11.08 -7.10 1.85
N LYS A 12 11.99 -6.69 0.97
CA LYS A 12 13.18 -7.46 0.62
C LYS A 12 14.37 -6.52 0.45
N TRP A 13 15.45 -6.82 1.17
CA TRP A 13 16.74 -6.15 0.97
C TRP A 13 17.31 -6.45 -0.41
N ILE A 14 17.84 -5.42 -1.06
CA ILE A 14 18.50 -5.49 -2.36
C ILE A 14 19.99 -5.33 -2.14
N THR A 15 20.79 -6.34 -2.49
CA THR A 15 22.24 -6.29 -2.34
C THR A 15 22.84 -5.24 -3.28
N PRO A 16 23.94 -4.56 -2.92
CA PRO A 16 24.53 -3.50 -3.72
C PRO A 16 24.82 -3.89 -5.19
N GLU A 17 25.22 -5.14 -5.43
CA GLU A 17 25.57 -5.66 -6.77
C GLU A 17 24.33 -5.78 -7.67
N LYS A 18 23.16 -5.94 -7.07
CA LYS A 18 21.86 -6.05 -7.79
C LYS A 18 21.16 -4.70 -7.95
N ARG A 19 21.75 -3.61 -7.45
CA ARG A 19 21.19 -2.26 -7.60
C ARG A 19 21.65 -1.69 -8.93
N ASP A 20 20.70 -1.38 -9.79
CA ASP A 20 20.96 -0.52 -10.94
C ASP A 20 21.59 0.81 -10.45
N SER A 21 22.49 1.36 -11.25
CA SER A 21 23.06 2.70 -11.10
C SER A 21 22.03 3.76 -10.71
N SER A 22 20.85 3.74 -11.33
CA SER A 22 19.73 4.66 -11.08
C SER A 22 19.01 4.41 -9.74
N LEU A 23 19.15 3.20 -9.18
CA LEU A 23 18.48 2.75 -7.96
C LEU A 23 19.42 2.56 -6.77
N ARG A 24 20.68 3.00 -6.86
CA ARG A 24 21.71 2.83 -5.82
C ARG A 24 21.26 3.24 -4.42
N LYS A 25 20.47 4.31 -4.33
CA LYS A 25 19.93 4.83 -3.05
C LYS A 25 18.84 3.94 -2.45
N TYR A 26 18.16 3.10 -3.22
CA TYR A 26 17.08 2.25 -2.74
C TYR A 26 17.62 0.90 -2.26
N THR A 27 17.55 0.68 -0.95
CA THR A 27 18.06 -0.53 -0.30
C THR A 27 17.04 -1.65 -0.26
N HIS A 28 15.74 -1.33 -0.37
CA HIS A 28 14.64 -2.29 -0.27
C HIS A 28 13.66 -2.19 -1.43
N LYS A 29 13.08 -3.33 -1.79
CA LYS A 29 11.81 -3.40 -2.52
C LYS A 29 10.73 -3.78 -1.51
N TRP A 30 9.69 -2.96 -1.38
CA TRP A 30 8.59 -3.20 -0.46
C TRP A 30 7.25 -3.23 -1.20
N MET A 31 6.29 -3.94 -0.62
CA MET A 31 4.92 -4.01 -1.09
C MET A 31 3.97 -3.86 0.09
N VAL A 32 3.13 -2.83 0.06
CA VAL A 32 2.00 -2.67 0.98
C VAL A 32 0.74 -3.25 0.34
N TYR A 33 -0.14 -3.86 1.13
CA TYR A 33 -1.37 -4.48 0.64
C TYR A 33 -2.54 -4.25 1.59
N VAL A 34 -3.73 -4.21 1.01
CA VAL A 34 -5.02 -4.19 1.69
C VAL A 34 -5.80 -5.42 1.25
N THR A 35 -6.15 -6.28 2.21
CA THR A 35 -6.84 -7.55 1.95
C THR A 35 -7.86 -7.85 3.04
N GLY A 36 -8.64 -8.91 2.89
CA GLY A 36 -9.51 -9.41 3.93
C GLY A 36 -8.79 -10.37 4.90
N PRO A 37 -9.45 -10.83 5.97
CA PRO A 37 -8.89 -11.84 6.86
C PRO A 37 -8.65 -13.18 6.13
N PRO A 38 -7.83 -14.11 6.68
CA PRO A 38 -7.47 -15.37 6.02
C PRO A 38 -8.63 -16.21 5.48
N HIS A 39 -9.80 -16.13 6.10
CA HIS A 39 -11.00 -16.88 5.71
C HIS A 39 -11.95 -16.13 4.77
N ASP A 40 -11.70 -14.85 4.48
CA ASP A 40 -12.49 -14.02 3.57
C ASP A 40 -11.59 -12.95 2.95
N LEU A 41 -10.74 -13.35 2.00
CA LEU A 41 -9.74 -12.46 1.39
C LEU A 41 -10.38 -11.44 0.42
N ASN A 42 -11.59 -11.71 -0.08
CA ASN A 42 -12.20 -10.91 -1.13
C ASN A 42 -12.94 -9.68 -0.57
N ILE A 43 -12.29 -8.53 -0.66
CA ILE A 43 -12.85 -7.26 -0.18
C ILE A 43 -13.52 -6.42 -1.29
N THR A 44 -13.45 -6.87 -2.54
CA THR A 44 -14.02 -6.18 -3.72
C THR A 44 -15.54 -5.95 -3.66
N PRO A 45 -16.36 -6.76 -2.96
CA PRO A 45 -17.80 -6.48 -2.87
C PRO A 45 -18.14 -5.19 -2.13
N PHE A 46 -17.21 -4.64 -1.33
CA PHE A 46 -17.45 -3.43 -0.55
C PHE A 46 -16.36 -2.37 -0.68
N ILE A 47 -15.17 -2.70 -1.19
CA ILE A 47 -14.10 -1.74 -1.50
C ILE A 47 -14.03 -1.52 -3.02
N ARG A 48 -14.24 -0.27 -3.44
CA ARG A 48 -14.14 0.17 -4.83
C ARG A 48 -12.70 0.50 -5.24
N ARG A 49 -11.96 1.13 -4.34
CA ARG A 49 -10.60 1.61 -4.60
C ARG A 49 -9.85 1.83 -3.31
N VAL A 50 -8.53 1.65 -3.35
CA VAL A 50 -7.63 2.04 -2.27
C VAL A 50 -6.69 3.14 -2.77
N ARG A 51 -6.57 4.22 -2.00
CA ARG A 51 -5.64 5.30 -2.26
C ARG A 51 -4.51 5.27 -1.24
N PHE A 52 -3.28 5.20 -1.72
CA PHE A 52 -2.08 5.24 -0.91
C PHE A 52 -1.45 6.63 -0.99
N PHE A 53 -1.19 7.23 0.16
CA PHE A 53 -0.42 8.46 0.31
C PHE A 53 0.93 8.11 0.91
N LEU A 54 1.97 8.25 0.10
CA LEU A 54 3.35 7.98 0.43
C LEU A 54 4.05 9.23 0.99
N HIS A 55 5.28 9.06 1.46
CA HIS A 55 6.14 10.18 1.81
C HIS A 55 6.45 11.05 0.58
N GLN A 56 6.59 12.36 0.80
CA GLN A 56 6.85 13.38 -0.23
C GLN A 56 8.06 13.10 -1.13
N SER A 57 9.01 12.26 -0.69
CA SER A 57 10.15 11.80 -1.51
C SER A 57 9.73 10.99 -2.74
N TYR A 58 8.49 10.51 -2.80
CA TYR A 58 7.92 9.81 -3.96
C TYR A 58 7.26 10.72 -4.98
N ARG A 59 7.23 12.05 -4.75
CA ARG A 59 6.66 13.00 -5.72
C ARG A 59 7.30 12.84 -7.11
N PRO A 60 6.49 12.96 -8.18
CA PRO A 60 5.07 13.32 -8.21
C PRO A 60 4.11 12.13 -7.99
N LEU A 61 4.62 10.93 -7.72
CA LEU A 61 3.87 9.68 -7.58
C LEU A 61 3.68 9.29 -6.10
N ASP A 62 3.59 10.28 -5.21
CA ASP A 62 3.34 10.10 -3.78
C ASP A 62 1.87 9.82 -3.46
N VAL A 63 0.94 10.05 -4.40
CA VAL A 63 -0.46 9.64 -4.27
C VAL A 63 -0.78 8.62 -5.36
N VAL A 64 -1.17 7.41 -4.96
CA VAL A 64 -1.44 6.31 -5.89
C VAL A 64 -2.80 5.70 -5.63
N ASP A 65 -3.63 5.68 -6.67
CA ASP A 65 -4.94 5.05 -6.66
C ASP A 65 -4.87 3.65 -7.26
N VAL A 66 -5.34 2.64 -6.53
CA VAL A 66 -5.46 1.25 -6.99
C VAL A 66 -6.94 0.88 -7.04
N THR A 67 -7.49 0.85 -8.25
CA THR A 67 -8.92 0.66 -8.54
C THR A 67 -9.34 -0.79 -8.68
N GLU A 68 -8.39 -1.69 -8.90
CA GLU A 68 -8.66 -3.10 -9.15
C GLU A 68 -7.88 -3.99 -8.17
N PRO A 69 -8.45 -5.15 -7.79
CA PRO A 69 -7.74 -6.12 -6.97
C PRO A 69 -6.58 -6.77 -7.76
N PRO A 70 -5.51 -7.21 -7.10
CA PRO A 70 -5.23 -7.04 -5.68
C PRO A 70 -4.88 -5.59 -5.31
N PHE A 71 -5.44 -5.10 -4.20
CA PHE A 71 -5.18 -3.74 -3.72
C PHE A 71 -3.80 -3.65 -3.05
N GLN A 72 -2.76 -3.63 -3.86
CA GLN A 72 -1.37 -3.62 -3.42
C GLN A 72 -0.54 -2.59 -4.18
N LEU A 73 0.50 -2.08 -3.53
CA LEU A 73 1.41 -1.11 -4.10
C LEU A 73 2.85 -1.51 -3.80
N THR A 74 3.63 -1.70 -4.87
CA THR A 74 5.06 -2.03 -4.79
C THR A 74 5.92 -0.83 -5.17
N ARG A 75 6.96 -0.56 -4.38
CA ARG A 75 7.94 0.51 -4.65
C ARG A 75 9.33 0.12 -4.15
N PHE A 76 10.33 0.84 -4.64
CA PHE A 76 11.69 0.84 -4.10
C PHE A 76 11.80 1.93 -3.04
N GLY A 77 12.51 1.65 -1.95
CA GLY A 77 12.65 2.55 -0.81
C GLY A 77 13.94 2.29 -0.03
N TRP A 78 14.25 3.19 0.89
CA TRP A 78 15.45 3.10 1.74
C TRP A 78 15.18 3.32 3.22
N GLY A 79 13.97 3.71 3.59
CA GLY A 79 13.59 3.99 4.96
C GLY A 79 12.12 3.66 5.23
N GLU A 80 11.78 3.66 6.52
CA GLU A 80 10.43 3.48 7.04
C GLU A 80 9.69 4.82 7.09
N PHE A 81 8.37 4.79 6.88
CA PHE A 81 7.52 5.96 7.01
C PHE A 81 6.05 5.55 7.19
N PRO A 82 5.20 6.42 7.78
CA PRO A 82 3.77 6.19 7.84
C PRO A 82 3.14 6.35 6.44
N ILE A 83 2.48 5.30 5.97
CA ILE A 83 1.65 5.32 4.75
C ILE A 83 0.21 5.59 5.18
N ARG A 84 -0.37 6.71 4.74
CA ARG A 84 -1.82 6.91 4.88
C ARG A 84 -2.54 6.15 3.77
N ILE A 85 -3.49 5.32 4.15
CA ILE A 85 -4.27 4.47 3.25
C ILE A 85 -5.73 4.88 3.40
N GLN A 86 -6.33 5.29 2.30
CA GLN A 86 -7.74 5.67 2.24
C GLN A 86 -8.52 4.59 1.50
N LEU A 87 -9.50 4.02 2.19
CA LEU A 87 -10.43 3.04 1.65
C LEU A 87 -11.65 3.77 1.08
N ILE A 88 -11.92 3.57 -0.21
CA ILE A 88 -13.10 4.11 -0.88
C ILE A 88 -14.07 2.94 -1.13
N PHE A 89 -15.27 3.03 -0.57
CA PHE A 89 -16.27 1.98 -0.64
C PHE A 89 -17.05 2.01 -1.97
N VAL A 90 -17.67 0.88 -2.31
CA VAL A 90 -18.57 0.75 -3.48
C VAL A 90 -19.87 1.53 -3.26
N ASP A 91 -20.47 1.41 -2.07
CA ASP A 91 -21.65 2.18 -1.70
C ASP A 91 -21.24 3.57 -1.20
N ASN A 92 -21.66 4.60 -1.94
CA ASN A 92 -21.38 6.01 -1.67
C ASN A 92 -21.95 6.52 -0.34
N LYS A 93 -22.90 5.80 0.29
CA LYS A 93 -23.37 6.12 1.65
C LYS A 93 -22.29 5.89 2.71
N ASN A 94 -21.34 4.99 2.43
CA ASN A 94 -20.20 4.75 3.32
C ASN A 94 -19.10 5.79 3.01
N LYS A 95 -18.87 6.69 3.96
CA LYS A 95 -17.78 7.67 3.85
C LYS A 95 -16.42 6.97 3.75
N PRO A 96 -15.45 7.53 3.00
CA PRO A 96 -14.09 7.00 2.96
C PRO A 96 -13.49 6.89 4.35
N VAL A 97 -12.67 5.86 4.56
CA VAL A 97 -11.98 5.62 5.83
C VAL A 97 -10.47 5.73 5.61
N ASP A 98 -9.83 6.58 6.41
CA ASP A 98 -8.38 6.72 6.43
C ASP A 98 -7.79 5.88 7.58
N LEU A 99 -6.66 5.22 7.31
CA LEU A 99 -5.85 4.53 8.29
C LEU A 99 -4.36 4.79 8.01
N ILE A 100 -3.52 4.60 9.04
CA ILE A 100 -2.07 4.78 8.93
C ILE A 100 -1.40 3.43 9.12
N HIS A 101 -0.57 3.02 8.16
CA HIS A 101 0.29 1.85 8.25
C HIS A 101 1.75 2.28 8.31
N ASN A 102 2.44 1.95 9.39
CA ASN A 102 3.88 2.21 9.50
C ASN A 102 4.64 1.18 8.68
N LEU A 103 5.21 1.60 7.55
CA LEU A 103 6.00 0.72 6.69
C LEU A 103 7.21 0.18 7.45
N LYS A 104 7.40 -1.14 7.39
CA LYS A 104 8.59 -1.83 7.92
C LYS A 104 9.42 -2.39 6.77
N VAL A 105 10.68 -1.98 6.65
CA VAL A 105 11.59 -2.41 5.58
C VAL A 105 12.62 -3.41 6.07
#